data_AF-A0A3D4XUE1-F1
#
_entry.id   AF-A0A3D4XUE1-F1
#
_cell.length_a   1.000
_cell.length_b   1.000
_cell.length_c   1.000
_cell.angle_alpha   90.00
_cell.angle_beta   90.00
_cell.angle_gamma   90.00
#
_symmetry.space_group_name_H-M   'P 1'
#
loop_
_entity.id
_entity.type
_entity.pdbx_description
1 polymer ?
#
loop_
_entity_poly.entity_id
_entity_poly.type
_entity_poly.pdbx_seq_one_letter_code
_entity_poly.pdbx_strand_id
1 'polypeptide(L)'
;MKSGFTLIELIVALAITAGISILLFQVYNQSMRLLTRVDSVVSTGMKINSFYDRLEKDFSGAFIPLIGDLELAKRVLEKHEGLVRTQQVRQQEQGKDGAQKTAKVQSQKVKPVTLGDIQVKRSFVCKQKNERLSQVSFITCNPLEVYKQIKPRIARVTYSLESDPLQKGQYKLIRKESKKLNLGAIKEERGFVLLNHIKSFRLELLATEPPEEKEEKKATQKKEEKSADKKTSEVKKEQKEEIKEEKPRPLKSYTEWPPEEKEKSEKKKLPRDLPEFVKVFLTYADPFVSIDKKYEFVIPIFNYRAPTKEVLDVPLLVQERLKKEEEESGPVKTQKKETKVEGQKGQPAPTAEQKK
;
A
#
# COMPACT_ATOMS: atom_id res chain seq x y z
N MET A 1 7.14 31.91 -85.73
CA MET A 1 6.63 31.32 -84.47
C MET A 1 7.83 30.96 -83.60
N LYS A 2 7.96 31.54 -82.39
CA LYS A 2 9.13 31.35 -81.51
C LYS A 2 8.92 30.11 -80.61
N SER A 3 8.91 28.91 -81.20
CA SER A 3 8.69 27.65 -80.49
C SER A 3 9.82 27.21 -79.56
N GLY A 4 11.03 27.78 -79.70
CA GLY A 4 12.17 27.47 -78.84
C GLY A 4 12.09 28.08 -77.43
N PHE A 5 11.40 29.21 -77.27
CA PHE A 5 11.33 29.92 -75.99
C PHE A 5 10.40 29.22 -74.98
N THR A 6 9.32 28.62 -75.46
CA THR A 6 8.35 27.90 -74.64
C THR A 6 8.93 26.61 -74.03
N LEU A 7 9.86 25.94 -74.72
CA LEU A 7 10.50 24.72 -74.19
C LEU A 7 11.43 25.04 -73.01
N ILE A 8 12.23 26.11 -73.13
CA ILE A 8 13.17 26.52 -72.09
C ILE A 8 12.40 26.96 -70.83
N GLU A 9 11.33 27.73 -71.00
CA GLU A 9 10.47 28.16 -69.90
C GLU A 9 9.82 26.97 -69.17
N LEU A 10 9.35 25.96 -69.92
CA LEU A 10 8.79 24.74 -69.35
C LEU A 10 9.84 23.95 -68.55
N ILE A 11 11.07 23.81 -69.06
CA ILE A 11 12.15 23.11 -68.36
C ILE A 11 12.51 23.84 -67.07
N VAL A 12 12.60 25.18 -67.09
CA VAL A 12 12.88 25.98 -65.90
C VAL A 12 11.75 25.87 -64.88
N ALA A 13 10.48 25.94 -65.32
CA ALA A 13 9.33 25.74 -64.45
C ALA A 13 9.30 24.35 -63.81
N LEU A 14 9.65 23.30 -64.58
CA LEU A 14 9.74 21.92 -64.09
C LEU A 14 10.89 21.77 -63.08
N ALA A 15 12.04 22.40 -63.32
CA ALA A 15 13.15 22.40 -62.39
C ALA A 15 12.80 23.10 -61.07
N ILE A 16 12.12 24.25 -61.13
CA ILE A 16 11.68 24.99 -59.93
C ILE A 16 10.66 24.15 -59.14
N THR A 17 9.67 23.56 -59.80
CA THR A 17 8.65 22.73 -59.14
C THR A 17 9.23 21.47 -58.53
N ALA A 18 10.20 20.83 -59.19
CA ALA A 18 10.95 19.71 -58.62
C ALA A 18 11.75 20.14 -57.38
N GLY A 19 12.43 21.29 -57.43
CA GLY A 19 13.15 21.85 -56.29
C GLY A 19 12.24 22.13 -55.09
N ILE A 20 11.07 22.73 -55.32
CA ILE A 20 10.05 22.97 -54.28
C ILE A 20 9.56 21.63 -53.70
N SER A 21 9.33 20.62 -54.54
CA SER A 21 8.87 19.30 -54.10
C SER A 21 9.89 18.61 -53.19
N ILE A 22 11.19 18.70 -53.51
CA ILE A 22 12.27 18.17 -52.66
C ILE A 22 12.29 18.90 -51.32
N LEU A 23 12.18 20.24 -51.33
CA LEU A 23 12.16 21.04 -50.10
C LEU A 23 10.96 20.69 -49.23
N LEU A 24 9.76 20.57 -49.81
CA LEU A 24 8.55 20.13 -49.10
C LEU A 24 8.73 18.74 -48.49
N PHE A 25 9.33 17.80 -49.23
CA PHE A 25 9.60 16.45 -48.72
C PHE A 25 10.62 16.47 -47.57
N GLN A 26 11.62 17.34 -47.60
CA GLN A 26 12.55 17.52 -46.49
C GLN A 26 11.85 18.09 -45.25
N VAL A 27 11.04 19.14 -45.42
CA VAL A 27 10.26 19.74 -44.32
C VAL A 27 9.30 18.72 -43.72
N TYR A 28 8.61 17.93 -44.55
CA TYR A 28 7.74 16.85 -44.12
C TYR A 28 8.49 15.80 -43.29
N ASN A 29 9.64 15.31 -43.77
CA ASN A 29 10.44 14.32 -43.05
C ASN A 29 10.99 14.87 -41.73
N GLN A 30 11.40 16.14 -41.68
CA GLN A 30 11.82 16.79 -40.44
C GLN A 30 10.65 16.90 -39.46
N SER A 31 9.46 17.24 -39.94
CA SER A 31 8.24 17.34 -39.13
C SER A 31 7.85 16.00 -38.53
N MET A 32 7.93 14.91 -39.31
CA MET A 32 7.68 13.56 -38.81
C MET A 32 8.70 13.10 -37.76
N ARG A 33 9.98 13.41 -37.95
CA ARG A 33 11.02 13.15 -36.93
C ARG A 33 10.80 13.97 -35.66
N LEU A 34 10.32 15.19 -35.79
CA LEU A 34 9.98 16.03 -34.63
C LEU A 34 8.78 15.45 -33.88
N LEU A 35 7.71 15.08 -34.59
CA LEU A 35 6.51 14.51 -34.00
C LEU A 35 6.83 13.25 -33.17
N THR A 36 7.57 12.32 -33.77
CA THR A 36 8.00 11.09 -33.05
C THR A 36 8.87 11.35 -31.82
N ARG A 37 9.72 12.39 -31.85
CA ARG A 37 10.49 12.82 -30.66
C ARG A 37 9.59 13.40 -29.60
N VAL A 38 8.62 14.24 -29.97
CA VAL A 38 7.65 14.82 -29.03
C VAL A 38 6.83 13.71 -28.37
N ASP A 39 6.28 12.77 -29.17
CA ASP A 39 5.53 11.62 -28.66
C ASP A 39 6.35 10.76 -27.71
N SER A 40 7.63 10.53 -28.03
CA SER A 40 8.57 9.83 -27.15
C SER A 40 8.77 10.57 -25.82
N VAL A 41 9.01 11.88 -25.85
CA VAL A 41 9.22 12.68 -24.63
C VAL A 41 7.98 12.66 -23.76
N VAL A 42 6.79 12.86 -24.36
CA VAL A 42 5.51 12.82 -23.66
C VAL A 42 5.25 11.44 -23.07
N SER A 43 5.43 10.37 -23.85
CA SER A 43 5.18 9.00 -23.38
C SER A 43 6.15 8.59 -22.25
N THR A 44 7.42 8.97 -22.33
CA THR A 44 8.39 8.78 -21.23
C THR A 44 7.97 9.56 -19.99
N GLY A 45 7.58 10.83 -20.14
CA GLY A 45 7.08 11.65 -19.03
C GLY A 45 5.86 11.04 -18.34
N MET A 46 4.86 10.59 -19.11
CA MET A 46 3.67 9.93 -18.57
C MET A 46 4.01 8.64 -17.80
N LYS A 47 4.95 7.84 -18.30
CA LYS A 47 5.41 6.62 -17.62
C LYS A 47 6.10 6.93 -16.29
N ILE A 48 6.99 7.92 -16.28
CA ILE A 48 7.70 8.34 -15.07
C ILE A 48 6.74 8.91 -14.02
N ASN A 49 5.78 9.75 -14.43
CA ASN A 49 4.77 10.30 -13.52
C ASN A 49 3.88 9.19 -12.95
N SER A 50 3.37 8.28 -13.79
CA SER A 50 2.55 7.15 -13.31
C SER A 50 3.32 6.24 -12.34
N PHE A 51 4.61 6.04 -12.61
CA PHE A 51 5.52 5.33 -11.73
C PHE A 51 5.70 6.06 -10.38
N TYR A 52 5.99 7.36 -10.41
CA TYR A 52 6.14 8.20 -9.23
C TYR A 52 4.86 8.20 -8.39
N ASP A 53 3.71 8.50 -8.99
CA ASP A 53 2.40 8.53 -8.31
C ASP A 53 2.10 7.20 -7.61
N ARG A 54 2.40 6.07 -8.28
CA ARG A 54 2.18 4.75 -7.68
C ARG A 54 3.09 4.53 -6.48
N LEU A 55 4.36 4.89 -6.61
CA LEU A 55 5.36 4.72 -5.57
C LEU A 55 5.06 5.62 -4.37
N GLU A 56 4.72 6.89 -4.63
CA GLU A 56 4.28 7.85 -3.63
C GLU A 56 3.05 7.34 -2.86
N LYS A 57 2.01 6.86 -3.54
CA LYS A 57 0.81 6.33 -2.89
C LYS A 57 1.10 5.10 -2.02
N ASP A 58 1.94 4.19 -2.51
CA ASP A 58 2.30 2.98 -1.76
C ASP A 58 3.12 3.34 -0.50
N PHE A 59 4.16 4.16 -0.63
CA PHE A 59 5.04 4.56 0.49
C PHE A 59 4.36 5.50 1.49
N SER A 60 3.56 6.46 1.03
CA SER A 60 2.78 7.34 1.93
C SER A 60 1.72 6.57 2.71
N GLY A 61 1.20 5.48 2.13
CA GLY A 61 0.31 4.54 2.80
C GLY A 61 1.04 3.46 3.60
N ALA A 62 2.37 3.49 3.70
CA ALA A 62 3.12 2.48 4.43
C ALA A 62 2.92 2.64 5.94
N PHE A 63 2.57 1.55 6.63
CA PHE A 63 2.30 1.59 8.06
C PHE A 63 2.69 0.28 8.77
N ILE A 64 2.74 0.33 10.11
CA ILE A 64 2.95 -0.83 10.97
C ILE A 64 1.60 -1.22 11.56
N PRO A 65 1.07 -2.42 11.25
CA PRO A 65 -0.17 -2.85 11.87
C PRO A 65 0.05 -3.09 13.37
N LEU A 66 -0.79 -2.48 14.21
CA LEU A 66 -0.82 -2.74 15.64
C LEU A 66 -1.29 -4.19 15.84
N ILE A 67 -0.54 -4.98 16.62
CA ILE A 67 -0.79 -6.42 16.80
C ILE A 67 -2.21 -6.69 17.35
N GLY A 68 -2.78 -5.76 18.13
CA GLY A 68 -4.16 -5.83 18.60
C GLY A 68 -5.22 -5.67 17.49
N ASP A 69 -4.98 -4.80 16.51
CA ASP A 69 -5.87 -4.62 15.36
C ASP A 69 -5.81 -5.80 14.39
N LEU A 70 -4.69 -6.52 14.37
CA LEU A 70 -4.51 -7.74 13.59
C LEU A 70 -5.39 -8.90 14.07
N GLU A 71 -5.59 -9.04 15.37
CA GLU A 71 -6.56 -10.00 15.93
C GLU A 71 -8.00 -9.58 15.66
N LEU A 72 -8.29 -8.28 15.75
CA LEU A 72 -9.61 -7.72 15.48
C LEU A 72 -9.98 -7.85 13.99
N ALA A 73 -9.03 -7.56 13.09
CA ALA A 73 -9.16 -7.76 11.65
C ALA A 73 -9.38 -9.23 11.27
N LYS A 74 -8.71 -10.18 11.96
CA LYS A 74 -8.98 -11.62 11.78
C LYS A 74 -10.40 -11.98 12.20
N ARG A 75 -10.87 -11.54 13.38
CA ARG A 75 -12.25 -11.80 13.82
C ARG A 75 -13.29 -11.27 12.84
N VAL A 76 -13.03 -10.12 12.21
CA VAL A 76 -13.91 -9.53 11.19
C VAL A 76 -13.87 -10.33 9.88
N LEU A 77 -12.68 -10.77 9.43
CA LEU A 77 -12.52 -11.60 8.22
C LEU A 77 -13.14 -12.99 8.39
N GLU A 78 -12.92 -13.65 9.52
CA GLU A 78 -13.48 -14.98 9.83
C GLU A 78 -15.01 -14.93 9.96
N LYS A 79 -15.57 -13.88 10.56
CA LYS A 79 -17.03 -13.67 10.58
C LYS A 79 -17.59 -13.50 9.16
N HIS A 80 -16.89 -12.77 8.29
CA HIS A 80 -17.34 -12.55 6.92
C HIS A 80 -17.23 -13.80 6.03
N GLU A 81 -16.17 -14.60 6.16
CA GLU A 81 -16.03 -15.87 5.41
C GLU A 81 -16.97 -16.96 5.93
N GLY A 82 -17.24 -16.99 7.25
CA GLY A 82 -18.23 -17.87 7.86
C GLY A 82 -19.66 -17.61 7.35
N LEU A 83 -20.06 -16.33 7.26
CA LEU A 83 -21.38 -15.93 6.76
C LEU A 83 -21.63 -16.32 5.29
N VAL A 84 -20.60 -16.28 4.44
CA VAL A 84 -20.70 -16.69 3.02
C VAL A 84 -20.88 -18.21 2.90
N ARG A 85 -20.25 -19.00 3.78
CA ARG A 85 -20.43 -20.46 3.84
C ARG A 85 -21.83 -20.85 4.36
N THR A 86 -22.37 -20.14 5.35
CA THR A 86 -23.70 -20.45 5.90
C THR A 86 -24.84 -20.11 4.92
N GLN A 87 -24.68 -19.11 4.05
CA GLN A 87 -25.67 -18.79 3.02
C GLN A 87 -25.67 -19.78 1.85
N GLN A 88 -24.53 -20.36 1.46
CA GLN A 88 -24.49 -21.41 0.43
C GLN A 88 -25.08 -22.75 0.88
N VAL A 89 -24.97 -23.09 2.17
CA VAL A 89 -25.60 -24.32 2.71
C VAL A 89 -27.12 -24.15 2.85
N ARG A 90 -27.61 -22.97 3.27
CA ARG A 90 -29.06 -22.72 3.38
C ARG A 90 -29.80 -22.64 2.05
N GLN A 91 -29.14 -22.26 0.95
CA GLN A 91 -29.76 -22.29 -0.38
C GLN A 91 -29.76 -23.67 -1.04
N GLN A 92 -29.00 -24.65 -0.51
CA GLN A 92 -29.06 -26.04 -0.98
C GLN A 92 -30.07 -26.91 -0.21
N GLU A 93 -30.51 -26.51 0.98
CA GLU A 93 -31.49 -27.28 1.77
C GLU A 93 -32.97 -26.95 1.47
N GLN A 94 -33.27 -25.92 0.67
CA GLN A 94 -34.66 -25.58 0.29
C GLN A 94 -35.07 -26.02 -1.12
N GLY A 95 -34.27 -26.84 -1.80
CA GLY A 95 -34.62 -27.34 -3.13
C GLY A 95 -34.02 -28.69 -3.43
N LYS A 96 -34.58 -29.76 -2.87
CA LYS A 96 -34.75 -31.09 -3.51
C LYS A 96 -35.28 -32.13 -2.51
N ASP A 97 -36.59 -32.28 -2.49
CA ASP A 97 -37.18 -33.62 -2.46
C ASP A 97 -36.91 -34.26 -3.82
N GLY A 98 -36.18 -35.37 -3.86
CA GLY A 98 -36.01 -36.17 -5.07
C GLY A 98 -34.63 -36.81 -5.23
N ALA A 99 -34.56 -38.06 -4.78
CA ALA A 99 -33.72 -39.15 -5.30
C ALA A 99 -32.17 -38.99 -5.27
N GLN A 100 -31.60 -39.67 -4.27
CA GLN A 100 -30.35 -40.45 -4.29
C GLN A 100 -29.38 -40.23 -5.46
N LYS A 101 -28.21 -39.66 -5.14
CA LYS A 101 -26.91 -40.20 -5.58
C LYS A 101 -25.80 -39.76 -4.63
N THR A 102 -25.20 -40.77 -4.00
CA THR A 102 -24.04 -40.72 -3.12
C THR A 102 -22.79 -40.28 -3.90
N ALA A 103 -22.38 -39.02 -3.74
CA ALA A 103 -21.03 -38.57 -4.06
C ALA A 103 -20.38 -38.06 -2.77
N LYS A 104 -19.34 -38.75 -2.31
CA LYS A 104 -18.51 -38.39 -1.16
C LYS A 104 -17.90 -37.00 -1.41
N VAL A 105 -18.48 -35.97 -0.82
CA VAL A 105 -17.83 -34.66 -0.67
C VAL A 105 -16.74 -34.84 0.38
N GLN A 106 -15.49 -34.95 -0.08
CA GLN A 106 -14.32 -34.82 0.78
C GLN A 106 -14.33 -33.42 1.38
N SER A 107 -14.73 -33.34 2.65
CA SER A 107 -14.51 -32.19 3.50
C SER A 107 -13.00 -31.99 3.66
N GLN A 108 -12.43 -31.11 2.83
CA GLN A 108 -11.09 -30.59 3.08
C GLN A 108 -11.12 -29.88 4.44
N LYS A 109 -10.53 -30.53 5.44
CA LYS A 109 -10.17 -29.93 6.74
C LYS A 109 -9.26 -28.75 6.45
N VAL A 110 -9.83 -27.55 6.40
CA VAL A 110 -9.07 -26.30 6.46
C VAL A 110 -8.43 -26.28 7.85
N LYS A 111 -7.12 -26.45 7.92
CA LYS A 111 -6.38 -26.35 9.18
C LYS A 111 -6.64 -24.96 9.78
N PRO A 112 -6.99 -24.85 11.08
CA PRO A 112 -7.14 -23.56 11.72
C PRO A 112 -5.81 -22.81 11.64
N VAL A 113 -5.85 -21.57 11.14
CA VAL A 113 -4.68 -20.71 11.05
C VAL A 113 -4.25 -20.37 12.47
N THR A 114 -3.15 -20.96 12.91
CA THR A 114 -2.60 -20.74 14.25
C THR A 114 -2.10 -19.31 14.40
N LEU A 115 -2.33 -18.70 15.57
CA LEU A 115 -1.95 -17.32 15.89
C LEU A 115 -0.46 -17.02 15.64
N GLY A 116 0.41 -18.05 15.76
CA GLY A 116 1.85 -17.99 15.49
C GLY A 116 2.23 -17.77 14.02
N ASP A 117 1.34 -18.08 13.07
CA ASP A 117 1.59 -17.89 11.63
C ASP A 117 1.42 -16.43 11.18
N ILE A 118 0.94 -15.55 12.07
CA ILE A 118 0.66 -14.14 11.78
C ILE A 118 1.44 -13.24 12.74
N GLN A 119 2.69 -13.62 13.01
CA GLN A 119 3.69 -12.64 13.42
C GLN A 119 4.25 -12.00 12.16
N VAL A 120 3.83 -10.76 11.88
CA VAL A 120 4.49 -9.93 10.88
C VAL A 120 5.88 -9.59 11.42
N LYS A 121 6.86 -10.47 11.18
CA LYS A 121 8.21 -10.36 11.76
C LYS A 121 8.90 -9.03 11.45
N ARG A 122 8.55 -8.38 10.33
CA ARG A 122 9.01 -7.05 9.93
C ARG A 122 7.92 -6.41 9.08
N SER A 123 7.51 -5.18 9.39
CA SER A 123 6.52 -4.43 8.59
C SER A 123 7.15 -3.79 7.36
N PHE A 124 8.41 -3.38 7.45
CA PHE A 124 9.19 -2.78 6.35
C PHE A 124 10.55 -3.47 6.24
N VAL A 125 10.96 -3.78 5.00
CA VAL A 125 12.25 -4.38 4.67
C VAL A 125 12.78 -3.73 3.41
N CYS A 126 14.04 -3.30 3.41
CA CYS A 126 14.73 -2.83 2.22
C CYS A 126 16.11 -3.47 2.14
N LYS A 127 16.43 -4.07 1.00
CA LYS A 127 17.69 -4.75 0.70
C LYS A 127 18.26 -4.19 -0.58
N GLN A 128 19.54 -3.83 -0.54
CA GLN A 128 20.25 -3.30 -1.69
C GLN A 128 21.53 -4.09 -1.92
N LYS A 129 21.83 -4.38 -3.18
CA LYS A 129 23.06 -5.09 -3.55
C LYS A 129 23.79 -4.25 -4.59
N ASN A 130 25.05 -3.91 -4.31
CA ASN A 130 25.89 -3.10 -5.19
C ASN A 130 25.22 -1.76 -5.58
N GLU A 131 24.70 -1.04 -4.59
CA GLU A 131 23.99 0.24 -4.76
C GLU A 131 22.72 0.17 -5.64
N ARG A 132 22.21 -1.03 -5.89
CA ARG A 132 20.96 -1.25 -6.63
C ARG A 132 19.94 -1.88 -5.72
N LEU A 133 18.69 -1.51 -5.90
CA LEU A 133 17.57 -2.15 -5.22
C LEU A 133 17.51 -3.63 -5.59
N SER A 134 17.64 -4.50 -4.59
CA SER A 134 17.31 -5.91 -4.73
C SER A 134 15.83 -6.13 -4.43
N GLN A 135 15.38 -5.65 -3.27
CA GLN A 135 14.00 -5.80 -2.83
C GLN A 135 13.63 -4.72 -1.81
N VAL A 136 12.45 -4.12 -1.94
CA VAL A 136 11.81 -3.39 -0.84
C VAL A 136 10.40 -3.93 -0.64
N SER A 137 10.03 -4.23 0.59
CA SER A 137 8.72 -4.76 0.94
C SER A 137 8.16 -4.11 2.19
N PHE A 138 6.91 -3.67 2.11
CA PHE A 138 6.22 -3.06 3.23
C PHE A 138 4.71 -3.31 3.21
N ILE A 139 4.04 -3.04 4.31
CA ILE A 139 2.59 -3.11 4.42
C ILE A 139 2.02 -1.73 4.10
N THR A 140 1.02 -1.68 3.23
CA THR A 140 0.35 -0.45 2.80
C THR A 140 -1.16 -0.54 2.96
N CYS A 141 -1.80 0.60 3.23
CA CYS A 141 -3.25 0.77 3.18
C CYS A 141 -3.77 1.22 1.81
N ASN A 142 -2.87 1.41 0.83
CA ASN A 142 -3.19 1.87 -0.53
C ASN A 142 -2.90 0.79 -1.60
N PRO A 143 -3.49 -0.41 -1.53
CA PRO A 143 -3.30 -1.44 -2.56
C PRO A 143 -3.80 -0.98 -3.94
N LEU A 144 -3.54 -1.76 -4.98
CA LEU A 144 -4.14 -1.50 -6.29
C LEU A 144 -5.67 -1.59 -6.19
N GLU A 145 -6.34 -0.60 -6.75
CA GLU A 145 -7.79 -0.56 -6.82
C GLU A 145 -8.31 -1.75 -7.62
N VAL A 146 -9.29 -2.44 -7.05
CA VAL A 146 -10.01 -3.51 -7.74
C VAL A 146 -11.42 -3.02 -7.96
N TYR A 147 -11.86 -3.03 -9.22
CA TYR A 147 -13.20 -2.60 -9.60
C TYR A 147 -14.27 -3.24 -8.71
N LYS A 148 -15.23 -2.43 -8.23
CA LYS A 148 -16.33 -2.80 -7.31
C LYS A 148 -15.93 -3.16 -5.86
N GLN A 149 -14.69 -2.94 -5.43
CA GLN A 149 -14.32 -3.09 -4.02
C GLN A 149 -14.29 -1.72 -3.33
N ILE A 150 -15.27 -1.47 -2.48
CA ILE A 150 -15.38 -0.22 -1.69
C ILE A 150 -14.64 -0.35 -0.34
N LYS A 151 -14.40 -1.58 0.13
CA LYS A 151 -13.80 -1.81 1.45
C LYS A 151 -12.32 -1.45 1.46
N PRO A 152 -11.83 -0.73 2.50
CA PRO A 152 -10.41 -0.50 2.67
C PRO A 152 -9.68 -1.84 2.79
N ARG A 153 -8.51 -1.92 2.16
CA ARG A 153 -7.73 -3.14 2.11
C ARG A 153 -6.31 -2.86 2.56
N ILE A 154 -5.78 -3.81 3.32
CA ILE A 154 -4.37 -3.82 3.69
C ILE A 154 -3.70 -4.87 2.82
N ALA A 155 -2.56 -4.50 2.25
CA ALA A 155 -1.75 -5.43 1.48
C ALA A 155 -0.27 -5.24 1.80
N ARG A 156 0.49 -6.29 1.58
CA ARG A 156 1.94 -6.23 1.56
C ARG A 156 2.41 -6.07 0.13
N VAL A 157 3.18 -5.02 -0.13
CA VAL A 157 3.76 -4.74 -1.44
C VAL A 157 5.22 -5.14 -1.44
N THR A 158 5.71 -5.59 -2.59
CA THR A 158 7.13 -5.80 -2.84
C THR A 158 7.52 -5.21 -4.18
N TYR A 159 8.59 -4.42 -4.18
CA TYR A 159 9.27 -3.99 -5.39
C TYR A 159 10.57 -4.76 -5.52
N SER A 160 10.83 -5.24 -6.73
CA SER A 160 12.07 -5.92 -7.09
C SER A 160 12.53 -5.48 -8.46
N LEU A 161 13.84 -5.32 -8.61
CA LEU A 161 14.46 -5.01 -9.89
C LEU A 161 14.87 -6.32 -10.57
N GLU A 162 14.29 -6.62 -11.73
CA GLU A 162 14.58 -7.83 -12.52
C GLU A 162 15.28 -7.43 -13.83
N SER A 163 16.19 -8.26 -14.35
CA SER A 163 16.83 -7.96 -15.64
C SER A 163 15.82 -8.04 -16.77
N ASP A 164 15.93 -7.13 -17.74
CA ASP A 164 15.14 -7.19 -18.97
C ASP A 164 15.74 -8.22 -19.95
N PRO A 165 15.00 -9.28 -20.34
CA PRO A 165 15.50 -10.25 -21.31
C PRO A 165 15.70 -9.66 -22.71
N LEU A 166 15.01 -8.55 -23.03
CA LEU A 166 15.10 -7.91 -24.34
C LEU A 166 16.32 -6.99 -24.45
N GLN A 167 16.78 -6.42 -23.34
CA GLN A 167 17.82 -5.38 -23.34
C GLN A 167 18.88 -5.66 -22.27
N LYS A 168 20.07 -6.08 -22.72
CA LYS A 168 21.20 -6.37 -21.83
C LYS A 168 21.60 -5.12 -21.03
N GLY A 169 21.83 -5.31 -19.73
CA GLY A 169 22.23 -4.23 -18.82
C GLY A 169 21.09 -3.28 -18.43
N GLN A 170 19.86 -3.59 -18.83
CA GLN A 170 18.67 -2.87 -18.39
C GLN A 170 17.80 -3.76 -17.52
N TYR A 171 16.94 -3.09 -16.77
CA TYR A 171 16.10 -3.70 -15.77
C TYR A 171 14.66 -3.22 -15.90
N LYS A 172 13.75 -4.03 -15.37
CA LYS A 172 12.35 -3.72 -15.15
C LYS A 172 12.07 -3.71 -13.66
N LEU A 173 11.32 -2.72 -13.20
CA LEU A 173 10.84 -2.66 -11.83
C LEU A 173 9.48 -3.35 -11.76
N ILE A 174 9.42 -4.41 -10.96
CA ILE A 174 8.20 -5.18 -10.75
C ILE A 174 7.65 -4.89 -9.36
N ARG A 175 6.36 -4.55 -9.32
CA ARG A 175 5.56 -4.46 -8.10
C ARG A 175 4.70 -5.71 -7.95
N LYS A 176 4.84 -6.43 -6.84
CA LYS A 176 3.99 -7.55 -6.43
C LYS A 176 3.17 -7.13 -5.21
N GLU A 177 1.96 -7.64 -5.08
CA GLU A 177 1.04 -7.30 -3.99
C GLU A 177 0.36 -8.55 -3.42
N SER A 178 0.43 -8.67 -2.09
CA SER A 178 -0.20 -9.74 -1.32
C SER A 178 -1.27 -9.29 -0.37
N LYS A 179 -2.34 -10.08 -0.29
CA LYS A 179 -3.29 -10.01 0.83
C LYS A 179 -2.69 -10.57 2.13
N LYS A 180 -1.69 -11.45 2.03
CA LYS A 180 -1.01 -12.02 3.19
C LYS A 180 0.09 -11.06 3.63
N LEU A 181 0.07 -10.66 4.88
CA LEU A 181 1.02 -9.67 5.42
C LEU A 181 2.42 -10.26 5.69
N ASN A 182 2.63 -11.56 5.49
CA ASN A 182 3.90 -12.24 5.71
C ASN A 182 4.86 -12.07 4.52
N LEU A 183 6.14 -11.80 4.78
CA LEU A 183 7.19 -11.63 3.74
C LEU A 183 7.27 -12.82 2.76
N GLY A 184 7.11 -14.04 3.27
CA GLY A 184 7.25 -15.27 2.48
C GLY A 184 6.10 -15.54 1.52
N ALA A 185 4.96 -14.86 1.67
CA ALA A 185 3.73 -15.17 0.93
C ALA A 185 3.69 -14.64 -0.51
N ILE A 186 4.60 -13.73 -0.87
CA ILE A 186 4.57 -12.97 -2.14
C ILE A 186 5.16 -13.76 -3.32
N LYS A 187 5.80 -14.91 -3.06
CA LYS A 187 6.52 -15.66 -4.12
C LYS A 187 5.63 -16.09 -5.28
N GLU A 188 4.33 -16.28 -5.04
CA GLU A 188 3.38 -16.84 -6.01
C GLU A 188 2.44 -15.80 -6.64
N GLU A 189 2.60 -14.52 -6.31
CA GLU A 189 1.65 -13.49 -6.74
C GLU A 189 2.03 -12.81 -8.04
N ARG A 190 0.99 -12.36 -8.75
CA ARG A 190 1.13 -11.66 -10.03
C ARG A 190 1.88 -10.35 -9.82
N GLY A 191 3.02 -10.23 -10.50
CA GLY A 191 3.78 -8.99 -10.59
C GLY A 191 3.26 -8.08 -11.70
N PHE A 192 3.23 -6.79 -11.41
CA PHE A 192 2.96 -5.73 -12.36
C PHE A 192 4.26 -5.01 -12.68
N VAL A 193 4.57 -4.89 -13.96
CA VAL A 193 5.71 -4.10 -14.42
C VAL A 193 5.32 -2.64 -14.33
N LEU A 194 6.02 -1.87 -13.50
CA LEU A 194 5.75 -0.44 -13.35
C LEU A 194 6.56 0.41 -14.31
N LEU A 195 7.83 0.04 -14.50
CA LEU A 195 8.76 0.80 -15.33
C LEU A 195 9.80 -0.14 -15.92
N ASN A 196 10.09 0.04 -17.21
CA ASN A 196 11.12 -0.68 -17.96
C ASN A 196 12.29 0.25 -18.29
N HIS A 197 13.31 -0.28 -18.95
CA HIS A 197 14.47 0.48 -19.40
C HIS A 197 15.23 1.21 -18.28
N ILE A 198 15.30 0.57 -17.11
CA ILE A 198 16.01 1.10 -15.96
C ILE A 198 17.47 0.68 -16.05
N LYS A 199 18.40 1.63 -15.99
CA LYS A 199 19.84 1.34 -15.86
C LYS A 199 20.27 1.20 -14.40
N SER A 200 19.75 2.08 -13.55
CA SER A 200 20.02 2.07 -12.10
C SER A 200 18.80 2.52 -11.32
N PHE A 201 18.54 1.85 -10.19
CA PHE A 201 17.49 2.19 -9.25
C PHE A 201 18.01 1.99 -7.83
N ARG A 202 18.08 3.07 -7.05
CA ARG A 202 18.61 3.08 -5.69
C ARG A 202 17.64 3.80 -4.77
N LEU A 203 17.57 3.33 -3.52
CA LEU A 203 16.82 4.01 -2.46
C LEU A 203 17.80 4.54 -1.40
N GLU A 204 17.49 5.67 -0.79
CA GLU A 204 18.10 6.12 0.46
C GLU A 204 16.98 6.37 1.46
N LEU A 205 17.07 5.72 2.60
CA LEU A 205 16.05 5.78 3.64
C LEU A 205 16.50 6.78 4.69
N LEU A 206 15.71 7.80 4.95
CA LEU A 206 16.04 8.85 5.91
C LEU A 206 15.22 8.65 7.18
N ALA A 207 15.87 8.66 8.33
CA ALA A 207 15.20 8.58 9.62
C ALA A 207 15.91 9.41 10.68
N THR A 208 15.13 9.95 11.61
CA THR A 208 15.65 10.63 12.79
C THR A 208 16.02 9.61 13.86
N GLU A 209 17.20 9.76 14.48
CA GLU A 209 17.57 8.89 15.59
C GLU A 209 16.78 9.23 16.87
N PRO A 210 16.35 8.21 17.64
CA PRO A 210 15.77 8.46 18.94
C PRO A 210 16.78 9.20 19.82
N PRO A 211 16.33 10.11 20.72
CA PRO A 211 17.24 10.73 21.68
C PRO A 211 17.93 9.62 22.46
N GLU A 212 19.26 9.67 22.57
CA GLU A 212 19.96 8.85 23.55
C GLU A 212 19.38 9.23 24.91
N GLU A 213 18.68 8.29 25.56
CA GLU A 213 18.32 8.41 26.97
C GLU A 213 19.63 8.53 27.74
N LYS A 214 20.08 9.76 27.99
CA LYS A 214 21.09 10.01 29.01
C LYS A 214 20.49 9.49 30.29
N GLU A 215 21.06 8.41 30.81
CA GLU A 215 20.70 7.85 32.11
C GLU A 215 20.74 8.97 33.15
N GLU A 216 19.57 9.48 33.54
CA GLU A 216 19.39 10.29 34.74
C GLU A 216 19.57 9.39 35.97
N LYS A 217 20.81 8.95 36.21
CA LYS A 217 21.24 8.27 37.42
C LYS A 217 22.35 9.06 38.13
N LYS A 218 22.23 10.39 38.24
CA LYS A 218 23.05 11.19 39.16
C LYS A 218 22.30 12.45 39.65
N ALA A 219 21.21 12.27 40.39
CA ALA A 219 20.63 13.37 41.18
C ALA A 219 19.93 12.96 42.49
N THR A 220 20.07 11.70 42.96
CA THR A 220 19.38 11.24 44.19
C THR A 220 20.31 10.73 45.28
N GLN A 221 21.57 11.20 45.32
CA GLN A 221 22.47 10.97 46.46
C GLN A 221 23.25 12.24 46.80
N LYS A 222 22.54 13.26 47.30
CA LYS A 222 23.09 14.31 48.18
C LYS A 222 21.97 15.21 48.70
N LYS A 223 21.06 14.66 49.53
CA LYS A 223 20.21 15.46 50.42
C LYS A 223 19.54 14.59 51.49
N GLU A 224 20.38 13.91 52.26
CA GLU A 224 20.06 13.62 53.66
C GLU A 224 21.19 14.22 54.50
N GLU A 225 21.02 15.49 54.87
CA GLU A 225 21.28 15.96 56.22
C GLU A 225 20.79 17.40 56.38
N LYS A 226 20.12 17.64 57.52
CA LYS A 226 19.67 18.92 58.10
C LYS A 226 18.25 19.40 57.76
N SER A 227 17.31 18.78 58.48
CA SER A 227 16.49 19.37 59.55
C SER A 227 15.72 20.69 59.28
N ALA A 228 14.39 20.54 59.39
CA ALA A 228 13.46 21.27 60.26
C ALA A 228 13.26 22.81 60.13
N ASP A 229 11.96 23.16 60.11
CA ASP A 229 11.32 24.47 60.28
C ASP A 229 11.54 25.55 59.22
N LYS A 230 10.53 25.81 58.38
CA LYS A 230 9.36 26.66 58.73
C LYS A 230 8.41 26.78 57.54
N LYS A 231 7.11 26.79 57.84
CA LYS A 231 5.99 27.06 56.92
C LYS A 231 6.09 28.43 56.24
N THR A 232 5.31 28.52 55.15
CA THR A 232 4.62 29.69 54.56
C THR A 232 5.27 30.36 53.36
N SER A 233 4.78 30.01 52.16
CA SER A 233 4.29 30.96 51.14
C SER A 233 3.88 30.19 49.88
N GLU A 234 2.56 29.99 49.74
CA GLU A 234 1.91 29.75 48.46
C GLU A 234 2.08 30.96 47.51
N VAL A 235 1.80 30.72 46.23
CA VAL A 235 1.58 31.71 45.16
C VAL A 235 2.84 32.24 44.48
N LYS A 236 3.38 31.43 43.56
CA LYS A 236 3.76 31.80 42.17
C LYS A 236 4.33 30.56 41.47
N LYS A 237 3.44 29.64 41.08
CA LYS A 237 3.69 28.60 40.08
C LYS A 237 2.73 28.82 38.91
N GLU A 238 2.82 30.00 38.31
CA GLU A 238 2.27 30.23 36.98
C GLU A 238 3.37 29.89 35.97
N GLN A 239 3.15 28.77 35.28
CA GLN A 239 3.36 28.61 33.85
C GLN A 239 4.58 29.33 33.27
N LYS A 240 5.74 28.73 33.49
CA LYS A 240 6.85 28.83 32.54
C LYS A 240 7.02 27.46 31.91
N GLU A 241 6.02 27.03 31.12
CA GLU A 241 6.26 26.07 30.05
C GLU A 241 7.16 26.79 29.04
N GLU A 242 8.46 26.72 29.28
CA GLU A 242 9.45 26.95 28.25
C GLU A 242 9.14 25.96 27.12
N ILE A 243 8.53 26.48 26.05
CA ILE A 243 8.58 25.92 24.71
C ILE A 243 10.08 25.85 24.40
N LYS A 244 10.71 24.73 24.78
CA LYS A 244 12.04 24.37 24.30
C LYS A 244 11.90 24.32 22.78
N GLU A 245 12.48 25.30 22.09
CA GLU A 245 12.75 25.20 20.67
C GLU A 245 13.54 23.91 20.44
N GLU A 246 12.84 22.83 20.06
CA GLU A 246 13.47 21.59 19.63
C GLU A 246 14.26 21.92 18.38
N LYS A 247 15.59 22.07 18.53
CA LYS A 247 16.49 22.20 17.39
C LYS A 247 16.22 21.03 16.43
N PRO A 248 16.07 21.29 15.12
CA PRO A 248 15.80 20.25 14.14
C PRO A 248 16.90 19.19 14.22
N ARG A 249 16.51 17.95 14.48
CA ARG A 249 17.45 16.83 14.59
C ARG A 249 17.93 16.45 13.18
N PRO A 250 19.22 16.16 12.98
CA PRO A 250 19.73 15.79 11.67
C PRO A 250 19.17 14.42 11.24
N LEU A 251 18.67 14.36 10.00
CA LEU A 251 18.24 13.12 9.35
C LEU A 251 19.48 12.28 8.98
N LYS A 252 19.47 10.99 9.33
CA LYS A 252 20.51 10.04 8.90
C LYS A 252 20.02 9.21 7.72
N SER A 253 20.91 8.95 6.77
CA SER A 253 20.64 8.13 5.58
C SER A 253 21.06 6.68 5.78
N TYR A 254 20.22 5.75 5.35
CA TYR A 254 20.43 4.30 5.40
C TYR A 254 20.17 3.69 4.02
N THR A 255 20.97 2.70 3.62
CA THR A 255 20.80 1.93 2.38
C THR A 255 19.93 0.69 2.59
N GLU A 256 19.90 0.14 3.79
CA GLU A 256 19.14 -1.05 4.14
C GLU A 256 18.27 -0.82 5.37
N TRP A 257 17.19 -1.60 5.47
CA TRP A 257 16.27 -1.53 6.59
C TRP A 257 15.72 -2.88 6.99
N PRO A 258 15.76 -3.22 8.29
CA PRO A 258 16.51 -2.54 9.36
C PRO A 258 18.04 -2.59 9.09
N PRO A 259 18.84 -1.64 9.63
CA PRO A 259 20.29 -1.64 9.44
C PRO A 259 20.96 -2.83 10.15
N GLU A 260 21.80 -3.60 9.43
CA GLU A 260 22.41 -4.85 9.92
C GLU A 260 23.19 -4.70 11.24
N GLU A 261 23.88 -3.56 11.45
CA GLU A 261 24.70 -3.32 12.64
C GLU A 261 23.91 -3.31 13.95
N LYS A 262 22.60 -3.01 13.91
CA LYS A 262 21.76 -2.91 15.11
C LYS A 262 21.01 -4.21 15.45
N GLU A 263 21.03 -5.23 14.59
CA GLU A 263 20.46 -6.54 14.90
C GLU A 263 21.33 -7.36 15.88
N LYS A 264 22.65 -7.11 15.91
CA LYS A 264 23.59 -7.86 16.75
C LYS A 264 23.78 -7.28 18.16
N SER A 265 23.36 -6.04 18.40
CA SER A 265 23.42 -5.40 19.72
C SER A 265 22.02 -5.23 20.29
N GLU A 266 21.52 -6.23 21.00
CA GLU A 266 20.18 -6.26 21.63
C GLU A 266 19.84 -5.06 22.56
N LYS A 267 20.80 -4.15 22.82
CA LYS A 267 20.66 -3.04 23.77
C LYS A 267 20.48 -1.66 23.14
N LYS A 268 20.66 -1.47 21.83
CA LYS A 268 20.40 -0.18 21.17
C LYS A 268 19.03 -0.20 20.53
N LYS A 269 18.08 0.59 21.07
CA LYS A 269 16.74 0.81 20.49
C LYS A 269 16.92 1.09 18.98
N LEU A 270 16.26 0.27 18.14
CA LEU A 270 16.26 0.46 16.70
C LEU A 270 15.84 1.90 16.36
N PRO A 271 16.40 2.53 15.31
CA PRO A 271 15.72 3.66 14.69
C PRO A 271 14.29 3.20 14.38
N ARG A 272 13.32 4.10 14.49
CA ARG A 272 11.87 3.87 14.35
C ARG A 272 11.52 2.69 13.42
N ASP A 273 10.47 1.93 13.66
CA ASP A 273 10.14 0.74 12.84
C ASP A 273 9.94 1.03 11.32
N LEU A 274 9.71 2.30 10.95
CA LEU A 274 9.64 2.82 9.59
C LEU A 274 10.58 4.03 9.39
N PRO A 275 11.17 4.20 8.20
CA PRO A 275 11.86 5.44 7.85
C PRO A 275 10.87 6.59 7.69
N GLU A 276 11.35 7.83 7.80
CA GLU A 276 10.53 9.05 7.67
C GLU A 276 10.42 9.51 6.21
N PHE A 277 11.52 9.37 5.45
CA PHE A 277 11.52 9.67 4.03
C PHE A 277 12.22 8.56 3.25
N VAL A 278 11.80 8.39 2.01
CA VAL A 278 12.46 7.55 1.02
C VAL A 278 12.87 8.41 -0.15
N LYS A 279 14.18 8.52 -0.33
CA LYS A 279 14.77 9.19 -1.46
C LYS A 279 15.05 8.17 -2.56
N VAL A 280 14.53 8.41 -3.75
CA VAL A 280 14.57 7.49 -4.88
C VAL A 280 15.48 8.07 -5.95
N PHE A 281 16.51 7.32 -6.35
CA PHE A 281 17.38 7.67 -7.46
C PHE A 281 17.14 6.71 -8.61
N LEU A 282 16.73 7.26 -9.76
CA LEU A 282 16.41 6.50 -10.96
C LEU A 282 17.26 7.01 -12.13
N THR A 283 17.94 6.09 -12.80
CA THR A 283 18.55 6.34 -14.12
C THR A 283 17.79 5.55 -15.17
N TYR A 284 17.06 6.26 -16.03
CA TYR A 284 16.21 5.73 -17.08
C TYR A 284 16.89 5.86 -18.44
N ALA A 285 17.00 4.75 -19.17
CA ALA A 285 17.48 4.75 -20.55
C ALA A 285 16.28 5.01 -21.47
N ASP A 286 16.24 6.18 -22.09
CA ASP A 286 15.20 6.49 -23.06
C ASP A 286 15.48 5.72 -24.36
N PRO A 287 14.57 4.86 -24.86
CA PRO A 287 14.84 4.08 -26.06
C PRO A 287 14.89 4.94 -27.33
N PHE A 288 14.39 6.17 -27.29
CA PHE A 288 14.33 7.07 -28.46
C PHE A 288 15.37 8.18 -28.41
N VAL A 289 15.76 8.59 -27.20
CA VAL A 289 16.82 9.56 -26.97
C VAL A 289 17.99 8.79 -26.40
N SER A 290 19.12 8.75 -27.10
CA SER A 290 20.35 8.04 -26.67
C SER A 290 21.01 8.62 -25.41
N ILE A 291 20.27 9.36 -24.59
CA ILE A 291 20.71 10.05 -23.38
C ILE A 291 19.95 9.46 -22.20
N ASP A 292 20.70 9.12 -21.15
CA ASP A 292 20.13 8.66 -19.90
C ASP A 292 19.54 9.83 -19.12
N LYS A 293 18.30 9.67 -18.67
CA LYS A 293 17.62 10.65 -17.82
C LYS A 293 17.75 10.23 -16.37
N LYS A 294 18.18 11.16 -15.51
CA LYS A 294 18.30 10.95 -14.06
C LYS A 294 17.13 11.63 -13.36
N TYR A 295 16.51 10.91 -12.45
CA TYR A 295 15.42 11.41 -11.63
C TYR A 295 15.74 11.19 -10.15
N GLU A 296 15.36 12.17 -9.34
CA GLU A 296 15.50 12.16 -7.90
C GLU A 296 14.17 12.56 -7.28
N PHE A 297 13.63 11.68 -6.43
CA PHE A 297 12.36 11.92 -5.75
C PHE A 297 12.56 11.77 -4.24
N VAL A 298 11.81 12.54 -3.45
CA VAL A 298 11.75 12.38 -1.99
C VAL A 298 10.30 12.15 -1.61
N ILE A 299 10.04 11.02 -0.95
CA ILE A 299 8.69 10.60 -0.60
C ILE A 299 8.58 10.49 0.92
N PRO A 300 7.68 11.23 1.58
CA PRO A 300 7.44 11.09 3.00
C PRO A 300 6.67 9.80 3.29
N ILE A 301 7.04 9.13 4.39
CA ILE A 301 6.26 8.06 4.99
C ILE A 301 5.60 8.61 6.24
N PHE A 302 4.26 8.62 6.24
CA PHE A 302 3.49 9.11 7.37
C PHE A 302 3.41 8.04 8.45
N ASN A 303 4.23 8.19 9.49
CA ASN A 303 4.17 7.34 10.66
C ASN A 303 3.07 7.84 11.62
N TYR A 304 1.84 7.33 11.44
CA TYR A 304 0.76 7.54 12.39
C TYR A 304 1.00 6.67 13.62
N ARG A 305 1.69 7.22 14.62
CA ARG A 305 1.74 6.58 15.93
C ARG A 305 0.39 6.80 16.58
N ALA A 306 -0.38 5.72 16.79
CA ALA A 306 -1.52 5.79 17.68
C ALA A 306 -1.01 6.35 19.03
N PRO A 307 -1.70 7.34 19.63
CA PRO A 307 -1.29 7.86 20.92
C PRO A 307 -1.18 6.68 21.88
N THR A 308 -0.02 6.57 22.53
CA THR A 308 0.21 5.61 23.60
C THR A 308 -0.93 5.71 24.61
N LYS A 309 -1.32 4.57 25.21
CA LYS A 309 -2.52 4.34 26.04
C LYS A 309 -2.93 5.42 27.06
N GLU A 310 -2.09 6.40 27.35
CA GLU A 310 -2.41 7.56 28.20
C GLU A 310 -3.47 8.51 27.59
N VAL A 311 -3.79 8.41 26.29
CA VAL A 311 -4.81 9.27 25.65
C VAL A 311 -5.97 8.47 25.02
N LEU A 312 -6.04 7.16 25.26
CA LEU A 312 -7.21 6.36 24.85
C LEU A 312 -8.30 6.47 25.93
N ASP A 313 -8.83 7.68 26.11
CA ASP A 313 -10.23 7.82 26.47
C ASP A 313 -11.02 7.24 25.30
N VAL A 314 -11.34 5.95 25.41
CA VAL A 314 -12.28 5.29 24.50
C VAL A 314 -13.51 6.18 24.46
N PRO A 315 -13.93 6.72 23.30
CA PRO A 315 -15.09 7.60 23.23
C PRO A 315 -16.25 6.91 23.93
N LEU A 316 -16.90 7.59 24.88
CA LEU A 316 -18.02 7.06 25.69
C LEU A 316 -19.04 6.27 24.84
N LEU A 317 -19.24 6.70 23.60
CA LEU A 317 -20.10 6.04 22.60
C LEU A 317 -19.73 4.57 22.27
N VAL A 318 -18.45 4.20 22.30
CA VAL A 318 -18.02 2.80 22.05
C VAL A 318 -18.23 1.95 23.30
N GLN A 319 -18.02 2.52 24.49
CA GLN A 319 -18.31 1.83 25.76
C GLN A 319 -19.81 1.64 25.96
N GLU A 320 -20.63 2.62 25.57
CA GLU A 320 -22.10 2.53 25.62
C GLU A 320 -22.66 1.51 24.62
N ARG A 321 -22.07 1.38 23.42
CA ARG A 321 -22.46 0.33 22.46
C ARG A 321 -22.14 -1.07 22.95
N LEU A 322 -20.96 -1.27 23.56
CA LEU A 322 -20.58 -2.58 24.10
C LEU A 322 -21.47 -2.98 25.29
N LYS A 323 -21.86 -2.02 26.15
CA LYS A 323 -22.82 -2.27 27.24
C LYS A 323 -24.23 -2.60 26.72
N LYS A 324 -24.70 -1.90 25.68
CA LYS A 324 -26.01 -2.20 25.07
C LYS A 324 -26.06 -3.57 24.40
N GLU A 325 -24.98 -3.99 23.73
CA GLU A 325 -24.92 -5.32 23.11
C GLU A 325 -24.85 -6.45 24.16
N GLU A 326 -24.22 -6.21 25.31
CA GLU A 326 -24.26 -7.16 26.44
C GLU A 326 -25.65 -7.25 27.08
N GLU A 327 -26.35 -6.12 27.26
CA GLU A 327 -27.71 -6.08 27.82
C GLU A 327 -28.76 -6.69 26.89
N GLU A 328 -28.64 -6.52 25.56
CA GLU A 328 -29.56 -7.12 24.58
C GLU A 328 -29.32 -8.63 24.35
N SER A 329 -28.18 -9.18 24.80
CA SER A 329 -27.83 -10.60 24.64
C SER A 329 -28.23 -11.50 25.83
N GLY A 330 -29.11 -11.01 26.71
CA GLY A 330 -29.64 -11.77 27.85
C GLY A 330 -30.19 -13.17 27.48
N PRO A 331 -30.16 -14.13 28.42
CA PRO A 331 -30.34 -15.54 28.13
C PRO A 331 -31.71 -15.83 27.53
N VAL A 332 -31.71 -16.42 26.33
CA VAL A 332 -32.89 -16.94 25.63
C VAL A 332 -33.57 -17.96 26.55
N LYS A 333 -34.65 -17.54 27.22
CA LYS A 333 -35.57 -18.47 27.89
C LYS A 333 -36.29 -19.27 26.82
N THR A 334 -35.98 -20.55 26.74
CA THR A 334 -36.65 -21.55 25.91
C THR A 334 -38.12 -21.65 26.32
N GLN A 335 -39.02 -20.94 25.63
CA GLN A 335 -40.45 -21.17 25.75
C GLN A 335 -40.83 -22.38 24.89
N LYS A 336 -40.98 -23.54 25.55
CA LYS A 336 -41.74 -24.69 25.04
C LYS A 336 -43.17 -24.23 24.82
N LYS A 337 -43.61 -24.13 23.56
CA LYS A 337 -45.01 -23.93 23.21
C LYS A 337 -45.59 -25.27 22.75
N GLU A 338 -46.28 -25.93 23.68
CA GLU A 338 -47.29 -26.95 23.39
C GLU A 338 -48.63 -26.24 23.15
N THR A 339 -49.21 -26.37 21.95
CA THR A 339 -50.66 -26.30 21.72
C THR A 339 -50.92 -26.77 20.29
N LYS A 340 -51.42 -28.00 20.10
CA LYS A 340 -52.82 -28.48 20.17
C LYS A 340 -53.50 -28.33 18.81
N VAL A 341 -53.72 -29.52 18.23
CA VAL A 341 -54.49 -29.81 17.04
C VAL A 341 -55.94 -29.42 17.27
N GLU A 342 -56.52 -28.61 16.38
CA GLU A 342 -57.96 -28.54 16.20
C GLU A 342 -58.24 -28.32 14.71
N GLY A 343 -58.95 -29.28 14.12
CA GLY A 343 -59.29 -29.29 12.71
C GLY A 343 -60.52 -28.44 12.43
N GLN A 344 -60.57 -27.82 11.25
CA GLN A 344 -61.82 -27.42 10.63
C GLN A 344 -61.75 -27.58 9.11
N LYS A 345 -62.82 -28.20 8.61
CA LYS A 345 -63.21 -28.44 7.21
C LYS A 345 -63.47 -27.11 6.48
N GLY A 346 -63.33 -27.14 5.15
CA GLY A 346 -64.20 -26.35 4.25
C GLY A 346 -63.48 -25.55 3.16
N GLN A 347 -63.60 -26.04 1.92
CA GLN A 347 -63.40 -25.41 0.60
C GLN A 347 -64.10 -24.03 0.41
N PRO A 348 -63.97 -23.30 -0.73
CA PRO A 348 -63.38 -23.64 -2.03
C PRO A 348 -62.43 -22.60 -2.66
N ALA A 349 -61.87 -22.97 -3.83
CA ALA A 349 -61.14 -22.16 -4.80
C ALA A 349 -61.89 -20.86 -5.20
N PRO A 350 -61.21 -19.87 -5.83
CA PRO A 350 -61.16 -19.93 -7.29
C PRO A 350 -59.96 -19.22 -7.99
N THR A 351 -59.89 -19.51 -9.29
CA THR A 351 -59.44 -18.68 -10.42
C THR A 351 -57.95 -18.41 -10.66
N ALA A 352 -57.49 -19.02 -11.76
CA ALA A 352 -56.33 -18.66 -12.54
C ALA A 352 -56.50 -17.29 -13.19
N GLU A 353 -55.46 -16.45 -13.17
CA GLU A 353 -55.33 -15.34 -14.11
C GLU A 353 -53.94 -15.32 -14.75
N GLN A 354 -53.96 -15.30 -16.07
CA GLN A 354 -52.83 -15.30 -16.98
C GLN A 354 -52.39 -13.86 -17.31
N LYS A 355 -51.10 -13.73 -17.70
CA LYS A 355 -50.49 -12.67 -18.56
C LYS A 355 -50.26 -11.32 -17.87
N LYS A 356 -49.15 -10.62 -18.08
CA LYS A 356 -48.28 -10.48 -19.27
C LYS A 356 -46.79 -10.54 -18.93
#